data_AF-A0A1Y3UHJ7-F1
#
_entry.id   AF-A0A1Y3UHJ7-F1
#
_cell.length_a   1.000
_cell.length_b   1.000
_cell.length_c   1.000
_cell.angle_alpha   90.00
_cell.angle_beta   90.00
_cell.angle_gamma   90.00
#
_symmetry.space_group_name_H-M   'P 1'
#
loop_
_entity.id
_entity.type
_entity.pdbx_description
1 polymer ?
#
loop_
_entity_poly.entity_id
_entity_poly.type
_entity_poly.pdbx_seq_one_letter_code
_entity_poly.pdbx_strand_id
1 'polypeptide(L)'
;MRVKPLNGYKLSLWFEDGLSDVYDLSPLIGKGVFQKLADKIEFNKVSTDGFTAVWSCGVDIAPESCTREVWPLCLGAFRRPTLRQIHAVHLWSRYEKSTIARLGALSYAAAVSWREKDVPVKKEDAIELEGKVTEPLPNAMFRVELENGASVLCSISGKIRMNYIRILPGDRVVVEISPYDLTRGRITYRYK
;
A
#
# COMPACT_ATOMS: atom_id res chain seq x y z
N MET A 1 -11.28 13.41 -17.60
CA MET A 1 -12.30 12.81 -16.70
C MET A 1 -13.41 13.81 -16.42
N ARG A 2 -14.68 13.39 -16.40
CA ARG A 2 -15.83 14.21 -15.97
C ARG A 2 -16.41 13.65 -14.68
N VAL A 3 -16.82 14.52 -13.75
CA VAL A 3 -17.47 14.14 -12.49
C VAL A 3 -18.83 14.83 -12.37
N LYS A 4 -19.83 14.13 -11.85
CA LYS A 4 -21.10 14.73 -11.41
C LYS A 4 -21.45 14.25 -10.00
N PRO A 5 -21.80 15.16 -9.08
CA PRO A 5 -22.32 14.78 -7.78
C PRO A 5 -23.73 14.21 -7.91
N LEU A 6 -23.98 13.13 -7.16
CA LEU A 6 -25.25 12.45 -7.04
C LEU A 6 -25.73 12.51 -5.58
N ASN A 7 -27.03 12.22 -5.40
CA ASN A 7 -27.62 12.17 -4.06
C ASN A 7 -26.98 11.06 -3.20
N GLY A 8 -26.92 11.33 -1.89
CA GLY A 8 -26.33 10.40 -0.93
C GLY A 8 -24.80 10.36 -1.02
N TYR A 9 -24.15 11.49 -1.28
CA TYR A 9 -22.68 11.61 -1.34
C TYR A 9 -22.05 10.62 -2.33
N LYS A 10 -22.65 10.48 -3.51
CA LYS A 10 -22.11 9.64 -4.58
C LYS A 10 -21.55 10.51 -5.68
N LEU A 11 -20.54 10.03 -6.39
CA LEU A 11 -19.96 10.71 -7.55
C LEU A 11 -20.06 9.79 -8.75
N SER A 12 -20.64 10.30 -9.83
CA SER A 12 -20.59 9.63 -11.12
C SER A 12 -19.38 10.14 -11.88
N LEU A 13 -18.50 9.23 -12.28
CA LEU A 13 -17.28 9.51 -13.02
C LEU A 13 -17.41 8.99 -14.45
N TRP A 14 -16.99 9.78 -15.43
CA TRP A 14 -16.88 9.39 -16.83
C TRP A 14 -15.46 9.61 -17.31
N PHE A 15 -14.86 8.57 -17.85
CA PHE A 15 -13.52 8.55 -18.40
C PHE A 15 -13.55 8.70 -19.93
N GLU A 16 -12.40 9.03 -20.52
CA GLU A 16 -12.29 9.34 -21.96
C GLU A 16 -12.33 8.08 -22.85
N ASP A 17 -12.08 6.92 -22.27
CA ASP A 17 -12.22 5.60 -22.89
C ASP A 17 -13.69 5.13 -22.97
N GLY A 18 -14.64 5.94 -22.51
CA GLY A 18 -16.07 5.63 -22.47
C GLY A 18 -16.50 4.83 -21.24
N LEU A 19 -15.60 4.53 -20.30
CA LEU A 19 -15.95 3.92 -19.02
C LEU A 19 -16.65 4.94 -18.12
N SER A 20 -17.64 4.46 -17.36
CA SER A 20 -18.30 5.26 -16.34
C SER A 20 -18.50 4.43 -15.08
N ASP A 21 -18.23 5.03 -13.92
CA ASP A 21 -18.36 4.38 -12.62
C ASP A 21 -19.02 5.31 -11.60
N VAL A 22 -19.58 4.73 -10.53
CA VAL A 22 -20.21 5.47 -9.43
C VAL A 22 -19.47 5.19 -8.14
N TYR A 23 -18.85 6.23 -7.59
CA TYR A 23 -18.11 6.17 -6.35
C TYR A 23 -18.97 6.60 -5.16
N ASP A 24 -19.01 5.78 -4.10
CA ASP A 24 -19.82 6.06 -2.90
C ASP A 24 -18.95 6.60 -1.75
N LEU A 25 -19.14 7.89 -1.43
CA LEU A 25 -18.43 8.57 -0.34
C LEU A 25 -19.15 8.50 0.99
N SER A 26 -20.39 8.00 1.03
CA SER A 26 -21.18 7.87 2.26
C SER A 26 -20.41 7.33 3.47
N PRO A 27 -19.56 6.28 3.37
CA PRO A 27 -18.85 5.77 4.54
C PRO A 27 -17.67 6.63 5.02
N LEU A 28 -17.22 7.57 4.18
CA LEU A 28 -16.12 8.48 4.46
C LEU A 28 -16.61 9.83 5.00
N ILE A 29 -17.83 10.24 4.64
CA ILE A 29 -18.42 11.50 5.11
C ILE A 29 -18.46 11.56 6.64
N GLY A 30 -17.99 12.69 7.19
CA GLY A 30 -17.96 12.93 8.64
C GLY A 30 -16.75 12.34 9.37
N LYS A 31 -15.82 11.69 8.67
CA LYS A 31 -14.56 11.18 9.23
C LYS A 31 -13.35 11.95 8.68
N GLY A 32 -12.41 12.28 9.56
CA GLY A 32 -11.13 12.88 9.18
C GLY A 32 -11.27 14.10 8.28
N VAL A 33 -10.50 14.11 7.18
CA VAL A 33 -10.49 15.20 6.17
C VAL A 33 -11.83 15.39 5.45
N PHE A 34 -12.69 14.37 5.42
CA PHE A 34 -13.99 14.41 4.74
C PHE A 34 -15.13 14.99 5.61
N GLN A 35 -14.85 15.48 6.81
CA GLN A 35 -15.84 16.16 7.65
C GLN A 35 -16.45 17.39 6.96
N LYS A 36 -15.63 18.14 6.22
CA LYS A 36 -16.07 19.34 5.49
C LYS A 36 -17.00 18.99 4.30
N LEU A 37 -16.84 17.80 3.72
CA LEU A 37 -17.70 17.31 2.65
C LEU A 37 -19.06 16.81 3.14
N ALA A 38 -19.31 16.77 4.45
CA ALA A 38 -20.64 16.52 4.98
C ALA A 38 -21.63 17.64 4.60
N ASP A 39 -21.14 18.85 4.36
CA ASP A 39 -21.98 19.91 3.80
C ASP A 39 -22.27 19.62 2.33
N LYS A 40 -23.54 19.44 2.00
CA LYS A 40 -24.00 19.17 0.64
C LYS A 40 -23.68 20.31 -0.31
N ILE A 41 -23.65 21.55 0.17
CA ILE A 41 -23.31 22.71 -0.64
C ILE A 41 -21.86 22.59 -1.11
N GLU A 42 -20.96 22.20 -0.21
CA GLU A 42 -19.55 22.01 -0.54
C GLU A 42 -19.36 20.76 -1.41
N PHE A 43 -20.02 19.65 -1.09
CA PHE A 43 -19.96 18.42 -1.88
C PHE A 43 -20.33 18.65 -3.36
N ASN A 44 -21.34 19.47 -3.63
CA ASN A 44 -21.82 19.77 -4.97
C ASN A 44 -20.87 20.65 -5.79
N LYS A 45 -19.89 21.31 -5.16
CA LYS A 45 -18.86 22.12 -5.85
C LYS A 45 -17.67 21.29 -6.34
N VAL A 46 -17.83 19.97 -6.45
CA VAL A 46 -16.78 19.09 -6.94
C VAL A 46 -16.28 19.56 -8.32
N SER A 47 -14.97 19.69 -8.44
CA SER A 47 -14.26 20.04 -9.67
C SER A 47 -13.28 18.93 -10.02
N THR A 48 -12.69 18.98 -11.21
CA THR A 48 -11.68 18.02 -11.66
C THR A 48 -10.37 18.74 -11.92
N ASP A 49 -9.27 18.21 -11.38
CA ASP A 49 -7.91 18.60 -11.76
C ASP A 49 -7.19 17.36 -12.30
N GLY A 50 -6.98 17.30 -13.61
CA GLY A 50 -6.48 16.11 -14.32
C GLY A 50 -7.39 14.89 -14.15
N PHE A 51 -6.94 13.90 -13.36
CA PHE A 51 -7.68 12.68 -13.04
C PHE A 51 -8.27 12.65 -11.63
N THR A 52 -8.12 13.72 -10.86
CA THR A 52 -8.50 13.79 -9.44
C THR A 52 -9.76 14.63 -9.27
N ALA A 53 -10.69 14.18 -8.43
CA ALA A 53 -11.84 14.99 -8.03
C ALA A 53 -11.44 15.89 -6.85
N VAL A 54 -11.60 17.20 -6.98
CA VAL A 54 -11.10 18.20 -6.02
C VAL A 54 -12.25 19.08 -5.53
N TRP A 55 -12.24 19.43 -4.25
CA TRP A 55 -13.15 20.39 -3.62
C TRP A 55 -12.41 21.64 -3.16
N SER A 56 -13.12 22.77 -3.14
CA SER A 56 -12.59 24.06 -2.67
C SER A 56 -12.11 24.04 -1.22
N CYS A 57 -12.59 23.10 -0.41
CA CYS A 57 -12.15 22.90 0.97
C CYS A 57 -10.77 22.22 1.10
N GLY A 58 -10.10 21.92 -0.01
CA GLY A 58 -8.77 21.32 -0.08
C GLY A 58 -8.77 19.79 0.05
N VAL A 59 -9.94 19.16 -0.12
CA VAL A 59 -10.07 17.70 -0.19
C VAL A 59 -9.98 17.28 -1.64
N ASP A 60 -9.25 16.21 -1.91
CA ASP A 60 -9.10 15.60 -3.22
C ASP A 60 -9.26 14.07 -3.16
N ILE A 61 -9.73 13.47 -4.25
CA ILE A 61 -9.90 12.03 -4.40
C ILE A 61 -9.23 11.61 -5.69
N ALA A 62 -8.15 10.85 -5.53
CA ALA A 62 -7.41 10.26 -6.62
C ALA A 62 -8.23 9.14 -7.31
N PRO A 63 -8.05 8.95 -8.62
CA PRO A 63 -8.80 7.96 -9.41
C PRO A 63 -8.53 6.52 -8.94
N GLU A 64 -7.39 6.25 -8.31
CA GLU A 64 -7.01 4.95 -7.73
C GLU A 64 -7.83 4.56 -6.49
N SER A 65 -8.43 5.53 -5.79
CA SER A 65 -9.40 5.24 -4.72
C SER A 65 -10.78 4.86 -5.29
N CYS A 66 -11.08 5.25 -6.53
CA CYS A 66 -12.36 5.04 -7.18
C CYS A 66 -12.50 3.68 -7.87
N THR A 67 -11.42 2.91 -8.02
CA THR A 67 -11.47 1.61 -8.69
C THR A 67 -11.99 0.52 -7.75
N ARG A 68 -12.87 -0.33 -8.31
CA ARG A 68 -13.60 -1.40 -7.60
C ARG A 68 -12.71 -2.41 -6.86
N GLU A 69 -11.41 -2.48 -7.19
CA GLU A 69 -10.46 -3.44 -6.61
C GLU A 69 -9.97 -3.05 -5.21
N VAL A 70 -10.17 -1.82 -4.76
CA VAL A 70 -9.60 -1.33 -3.48
C VAL A 70 -10.63 -1.34 -2.32
N TRP A 71 -11.91 -1.59 -2.62
CA TRP A 71 -12.99 -1.55 -1.62
C TRP A 71 -12.92 -2.61 -0.49
N PRO A 72 -12.36 -3.84 -0.66
CA PRO A 72 -12.36 -4.81 0.43
C PRO A 72 -11.29 -4.58 1.52
N LEU A 73 -10.29 -3.72 1.30
CA LEU A 73 -9.15 -3.63 2.21
C LEU A 73 -9.29 -2.56 3.31
N CYS A 74 -10.23 -1.62 3.18
CA CYS A 74 -10.38 -0.50 4.11
C CYS A 74 -11.42 -0.72 5.24
N LEU A 75 -12.13 -1.85 5.27
CA LEU A 75 -12.97 -2.26 6.40
C LEU A 75 -12.49 -3.61 6.89
N GLY A 76 -11.88 -3.63 8.08
CA GLY A 76 -11.21 -4.79 8.64
C GLY A 76 -12.01 -6.10 8.57
N ALA A 77 -11.27 -7.17 8.33
CA ALA A 77 -11.58 -8.55 8.72
C ALA A 77 -13.07 -8.93 8.69
N PHE A 78 -13.60 -9.25 7.51
CA PHE A 78 -14.84 -10.03 7.42
C PHE A 78 -14.56 -11.33 6.67
N ARG A 79 -14.33 -12.39 7.45
CA ARG A 79 -14.50 -13.77 6.96
C ARG A 79 -15.92 -13.87 6.39
N ARG A 80 -16.06 -14.44 5.19
CA ARG A 80 -17.36 -14.76 4.57
C ARG A 80 -18.27 -15.48 5.58
N PRO A 81 -19.45 -14.95 5.95
CA PRO A 81 -20.47 -15.74 6.62
C PRO A 81 -21.44 -16.26 5.56
N THR A 82 -21.66 -17.58 5.59
CA THR A 82 -22.72 -18.25 4.86
C THR A 82 -24.09 -17.79 5.36
N LEU A 83 -25.09 -17.83 4.46
CA LEU A 83 -26.50 -17.52 4.70
C LEU A 83 -27.04 -18.26 5.95
N ARG A 84 -27.14 -17.54 7.07
CA ARG A 84 -28.13 -17.69 8.17
C ARG A 84 -27.69 -16.84 9.35
N GLN A 85 -28.24 -15.62 9.45
CA GLN A 85 -28.65 -15.00 10.72
C GLN A 85 -29.19 -13.60 10.44
N ILE A 86 -30.51 -13.53 10.25
CA ILE A 86 -31.32 -12.33 10.40
C ILE A 86 -31.75 -12.31 11.88
N HIS A 87 -31.24 -11.35 12.65
CA HIS A 87 -31.81 -10.76 13.89
C HIS A 87 -30.68 -10.21 14.79
N ALA A 88 -30.37 -8.92 14.62
CA ALA A 88 -29.85 -8.05 15.69
C ALA A 88 -29.86 -6.59 15.22
N VAL A 89 -31.02 -6.12 14.77
CA VAL A 89 -31.30 -4.69 14.61
C VAL A 89 -32.30 -4.34 15.70
N HIS A 90 -31.82 -4.15 16.92
CA HIS A 90 -32.45 -3.32 17.95
C HIS A 90 -31.49 -3.21 19.15
N LEU A 91 -31.41 -1.99 19.68
CA LEU A 91 -30.53 -1.55 20.77
C LEU A 91 -29.06 -1.33 20.39
N TRP A 92 -28.76 -0.12 19.93
CA TRP A 92 -27.69 0.71 20.54
C TRP A 92 -28.09 2.18 20.32
N SER A 93 -29.14 2.58 21.03
CA SER A 93 -29.38 3.98 21.38
C SER A 93 -28.61 4.26 22.65
N ARG A 94 -28.02 5.47 22.73
CA ARG A 94 -27.42 6.08 23.91
C ARG A 94 -25.98 5.62 24.23
N TYR A 95 -25.02 6.35 23.67
CA TYR A 95 -23.79 6.66 24.41
C TYR A 95 -23.41 8.13 24.19
N GLU A 96 -23.09 8.77 25.31
CA GLU A 96 -23.19 10.20 25.56
C GLU A 96 -21.87 10.91 25.22
N LYS A 97 -21.96 12.02 24.51
CA LYS A 97 -20.84 12.93 24.23
C LYS A 97 -20.56 13.77 25.46
N SER A 98 -19.57 13.39 26.26
CA SER A 98 -18.87 14.34 27.14
C SER A 98 -17.58 13.70 27.64
N THR A 99 -16.47 14.46 27.61
CA THR A 99 -15.12 14.13 28.10
C THR A 99 -14.09 13.66 27.06
N ILE A 100 -13.92 14.38 25.95
CA ILE A 100 -12.57 14.62 25.40
C ILE A 100 -12.50 16.09 24.94
N ALA A 101 -12.63 16.99 25.90
CA ALA A 101 -12.03 18.31 25.81
C ALA A 101 -10.95 18.35 26.89
N ARG A 102 -9.76 18.84 26.52
CA ARG A 102 -8.53 18.96 27.32
C ARG A 102 -7.61 17.75 27.25
N LEU A 103 -6.79 17.70 26.19
CA LEU A 103 -5.33 17.62 26.30
C LEU A 103 -4.72 17.70 24.88
N GLY A 104 -3.89 18.72 24.68
CA GLY A 104 -2.69 18.65 23.84
C GLY A 104 -2.86 18.51 22.33
N ALA A 105 -2.84 19.64 21.64
CA ALA A 105 -2.54 19.78 20.21
C ALA A 105 -1.07 19.41 19.88
N LEU A 106 -0.60 18.23 20.29
CA LEU A 106 0.77 17.74 20.07
C LEU A 106 0.84 16.29 19.55
N SER A 107 -0.26 15.69 19.12
CA SER A 107 -0.23 14.34 18.50
C SER A 107 -0.36 14.33 16.98
N TYR A 108 -0.78 15.43 16.35
CA TYR A 108 -1.05 15.45 14.90
C TYR A 108 0.19 15.64 14.03
N ALA A 109 1.25 16.32 14.49
CA ALA A 109 2.50 16.44 13.75
C ALA A 109 3.28 15.10 13.69
N ALA A 110 3.04 14.19 14.64
CA ALA A 110 3.59 12.83 14.62
C ALA A 110 2.81 11.88 13.68
N ALA A 111 1.59 12.25 13.29
CA ALA A 111 0.75 11.42 12.41
C ALA A 111 1.03 11.65 10.90
N VAL A 112 1.71 12.73 10.53
CA VAL A 112 1.96 13.12 9.11
C VAL A 112 3.39 12.76 8.65
N SER A 113 4.13 11.98 9.44
CA SER A 113 5.41 11.39 9.02
C SER A 113 5.39 9.86 9.07
N TRP A 114 4.26 9.26 8.68
CA TRP A 114 4.25 7.85 8.30
C TRP A 114 4.62 7.77 6.83
N ARG A 115 5.93 7.61 6.62
CA ARG A 115 6.55 7.25 5.36
C ARG A 115 5.79 6.07 4.76
N GLU A 116 5.33 6.25 3.53
CA GLU A 116 4.73 5.28 2.62
C GLU A 116 5.74 4.18 2.22
N LYS A 117 6.25 3.46 3.22
CA LYS A 117 6.99 2.21 3.04
C LYS A 117 6.26 1.17 3.88
N ASP A 118 6.10 0.00 3.30
CA ASP A 118 5.54 -1.22 3.92
C ASP A 118 4.06 -1.50 3.61
N VAL A 119 3.62 -1.27 2.36
CA VAL A 119 2.67 -2.22 1.77
C VAL A 119 3.48 -3.50 1.49
N PRO A 120 3.18 -4.65 2.13
CA PRO A 120 3.88 -5.89 1.83
C PRO A 120 3.42 -6.36 0.45
N VAL A 121 4.15 -5.93 -0.59
CA VAL A 121 4.09 -6.59 -1.89
C VAL A 121 4.48 -8.04 -1.61
N LYS A 122 3.54 -8.96 -1.84
CA LYS A 122 3.77 -10.41 -1.75
C LYS A 122 5.03 -10.73 -2.54
N LYS A 123 6.11 -11.10 -1.85
CA LYS A 123 7.42 -11.46 -2.44
C LYS A 123 7.38 -12.88 -3.02
N GLU A 124 6.32 -13.22 -3.74
CA GLU A 124 5.98 -14.63 -3.99
C GLU A 124 6.75 -15.26 -5.17
N ASP A 125 7.55 -14.50 -5.92
CA ASP A 125 8.21 -15.04 -7.13
C ASP A 125 9.75 -15.05 -7.11
N ALA A 126 10.42 -14.82 -5.97
CA ALA A 126 11.89 -14.88 -5.93
C ALA A 126 12.40 -16.33 -5.95
N ILE A 127 13.34 -16.62 -6.84
CA ILE A 127 13.96 -17.95 -6.97
C ILE A 127 15.21 -17.99 -6.09
N GLU A 128 15.26 -18.92 -5.13
CA GLU A 128 16.43 -19.16 -4.28
C GLU A 128 17.33 -20.22 -4.91
N LEU A 129 18.61 -19.90 -5.08
CA LEU A 129 19.63 -20.81 -5.61
C LEU A 129 20.90 -20.75 -4.76
N GLU A 130 21.62 -21.86 -4.70
CA GLU A 130 22.92 -21.91 -4.06
C GLU A 130 24.05 -21.61 -5.06
N GLY A 131 25.12 -21.02 -4.55
CA GLY A 131 26.30 -20.73 -5.35
C GLY A 131 27.55 -20.45 -4.51
N LYS A 132 28.67 -20.33 -5.21
CA LYS A 132 29.98 -20.02 -4.63
C LYS A 132 30.44 -18.65 -5.10
N VAL A 133 30.96 -17.85 -4.17
CA VAL A 133 31.51 -16.53 -4.49
C VAL A 133 32.84 -16.69 -5.22
N THR A 134 32.95 -16.16 -6.43
CA THR A 134 34.17 -16.24 -7.25
C THR A 134 35.07 -15.04 -6.97
N GLU A 135 34.56 -13.83 -7.15
CA GLU A 135 35.33 -12.59 -7.00
C GLU A 135 34.49 -11.45 -6.42
N PRO A 136 35.10 -10.59 -5.57
CA PRO A 136 34.51 -9.34 -5.14
C PRO A 136 34.70 -8.25 -6.19
N LEU A 137 33.68 -7.42 -6.40
CA LEU A 137 33.67 -6.30 -7.32
C LEU A 137 33.52 -4.97 -6.57
N PRO A 138 33.90 -3.83 -7.19
CA PRO A 138 33.61 -2.51 -6.62
C PRO A 138 32.10 -2.32 -6.38
N ASN A 139 31.74 -1.47 -5.43
CA ASN A 139 30.36 -1.19 -4.99
C ASN A 139 29.68 -2.31 -4.17
N ALA A 140 30.46 -3.16 -3.50
CA ALA A 140 29.94 -4.29 -2.70
C ALA A 140 29.06 -5.24 -3.52
N MET A 141 29.44 -5.44 -4.77
CA MET A 141 28.89 -6.46 -5.65
C MET A 141 29.84 -7.66 -5.65
N PHE A 142 29.31 -8.85 -5.90
CA PHE A 142 30.06 -10.09 -5.92
C PHE A 142 29.66 -10.89 -7.14
N ARG A 143 30.63 -11.48 -7.83
CA ARG A 143 30.35 -12.48 -8.85
C ARG A 143 30.17 -13.82 -8.15
N VAL A 144 29.00 -14.44 -8.33
CA VAL A 144 28.65 -15.73 -7.76
C VAL A 144 28.43 -16.72 -8.89
N GLU A 145 29.09 -17.86 -8.80
CA GLU A 145 28.88 -19.00 -9.68
C GLU A 145 27.83 -19.91 -9.06
N LEU A 146 26.69 -20.05 -9.72
CA LEU A 146 25.60 -20.93 -9.30
C LEU A 146 25.96 -22.39 -9.59
N GLU A 147 25.30 -23.32 -8.94
CA GLU A 147 25.47 -24.76 -9.21
C GLU A 147 25.14 -25.15 -10.66
N ASN A 148 24.29 -24.35 -11.31
CA ASN A 148 23.94 -24.52 -12.73
C ASN A 148 25.07 -24.09 -13.70
N GLY A 149 26.20 -23.59 -13.19
CA GLY A 149 27.34 -23.10 -13.98
C GLY A 149 27.18 -21.66 -14.51
N ALA A 150 26.09 -20.98 -14.16
CA ALA A 150 25.86 -19.59 -14.55
C ALA A 150 26.53 -18.63 -13.56
N SER A 151 27.18 -17.59 -14.08
CA SER A 151 27.76 -16.50 -13.29
C SER A 151 26.76 -15.35 -13.15
N VAL A 152 26.40 -14.99 -11.92
CA VAL A 152 25.42 -13.94 -11.60
C VAL A 152 26.08 -12.82 -10.81
N LEU A 153 25.71 -11.58 -11.11
CA LEU A 153 26.17 -10.41 -10.37
C LEU A 153 25.25 -10.18 -9.17
N CYS A 154 25.78 -10.35 -7.96
CA CYS A 154 24.99 -10.34 -6.74
C CYS A 154 25.30 -9.14 -5.85
N SER A 155 24.26 -8.57 -5.26
CA SER A 155 24.37 -7.54 -4.22
C SER A 155 24.11 -8.13 -2.82
N ILE A 156 24.67 -7.52 -1.79
CA ILE A 156 24.43 -7.96 -0.42
C ILE A 156 23.03 -7.53 0.06
N SER A 157 22.25 -8.44 0.64
CA SER A 157 20.99 -8.10 1.31
C SER A 157 21.18 -7.19 2.53
N GLY A 158 20.15 -6.43 2.88
CA GLY A 158 20.17 -5.61 4.10
C GLY A 158 20.44 -6.42 5.36
N LYS A 159 19.92 -7.66 5.43
CA LYS A 159 20.13 -8.57 6.57
C LYS A 159 21.61 -8.90 6.79
N ILE A 160 22.32 -9.26 5.73
CA ILE A 160 23.77 -9.52 5.79
C ILE A 160 24.52 -8.26 6.25
N ARG A 161 24.15 -7.07 5.75
CA ARG A 161 24.75 -5.79 6.15
C ARG A 161 24.53 -5.46 7.62
N MET A 162 23.30 -5.64 8.13
CA MET A 162 22.95 -5.41 9.54
C MET A 162 23.69 -6.37 10.48
N ASN A 163 23.90 -7.61 10.05
CA ASN A 163 24.62 -8.62 10.81
C ASN A 163 26.14 -8.53 10.67
N TYR A 164 26.67 -7.51 9.96
CA TYR A 164 28.10 -7.30 9.72
C TYR A 164 28.84 -8.54 9.17
N ILE A 165 28.12 -9.38 8.41
CA ILE A 165 28.69 -10.60 7.84
C ILE A 165 29.55 -10.19 6.63
N ARG A 166 30.85 -10.50 6.70
CA ARG A 166 31.79 -10.30 5.60
C ARG A 166 31.71 -11.47 4.64
N ILE A 167 31.63 -11.19 3.34
CA ILE A 167 31.67 -12.20 2.29
C ILE A 167 33.08 -12.23 1.70
N LEU A 168 33.68 -13.41 1.63
CA LEU A 168 34.99 -13.65 1.05
C LEU A 168 34.85 -14.49 -0.24
N PRO A 169 35.78 -14.37 -1.20
CA PRO A 169 35.83 -15.28 -2.33
C PRO A 169 36.04 -16.71 -1.83
N GLY A 170 35.27 -17.64 -2.37
CA GLY A 170 35.25 -19.05 -1.98
C GLY A 170 34.09 -19.44 -1.06
N ASP A 171 33.38 -18.48 -0.47
CA ASP A 171 32.25 -18.75 0.41
C ASP A 171 31.07 -19.36 -0.35
N ARG A 172 30.35 -20.28 0.30
CA ARG A 172 29.05 -20.77 -0.16
C ARG A 172 27.94 -19.86 0.34
N VAL A 173 27.07 -19.42 -0.57
CA VAL A 173 26.02 -18.45 -0.31
C VAL A 173 24.71 -18.87 -0.98
N VAL A 174 23.60 -18.42 -0.39
CA VAL A 174 22.28 -18.52 -1.01
C VAL A 174 21.95 -17.18 -1.65
N VAL A 175 21.51 -17.24 -2.90
CA VAL A 175 21.19 -16.10 -3.75
C VAL A 175 19.71 -16.15 -4.11
N GLU A 176 19.00 -15.06 -3.82
CA GLU A 176 17.67 -14.79 -4.36
C GLU A 176 17.80 -14.08 -5.70
N ILE A 177 17.17 -14.63 -6.74
CA ILE A 177 17.13 -14.10 -8.09
C ILE A 177 15.68 -13.74 -8.44
N SER A 178 15.50 -12.58 -9.04
CA SER A 178 14.19 -12.19 -9.57
C SER A 178 13.91 -12.99 -10.85
N PRO A 179 12.68 -13.48 -11.07
CA PRO A 179 12.33 -14.30 -12.23
C PRO A 179 12.42 -13.51 -13.54
N TYR A 180 12.40 -12.18 -13.44
CA TYR A 180 12.53 -11.25 -14.55
C TYR A 180 13.98 -11.01 -14.99
N ASP A 181 14.94 -11.15 -14.09
CA ASP A 181 16.36 -10.90 -14.38
C ASP A 181 17.23 -11.99 -13.73
N LEU A 182 17.60 -12.98 -14.54
CA LEU A 182 18.45 -14.10 -14.12
C LEU A 182 19.94 -13.70 -14.00
N THR A 183 20.32 -12.50 -14.45
CA THR A 183 21.72 -12.03 -14.44
C THR A 183 22.10 -11.31 -13.16
N ARG A 184 21.11 -10.89 -12.37
CA ARG A 184 21.28 -10.16 -11.12
C ARG A 184 20.61 -10.87 -9.95
N GLY A 185 21.32 -10.91 -8.83
CA GLY A 185 20.86 -11.59 -7.62
C GLY A 185 21.11 -10.81 -6.35
N ARG A 186 20.61 -11.36 -5.24
CA ARG A 186 20.78 -10.84 -3.90
C ARG A 186 21.24 -11.94 -2.96
N ILE A 187 22.38 -11.74 -2.28
CA ILE A 187 22.90 -12.69 -1.29
C ILE A 187 22.12 -12.52 0.01
N THR A 188 21.41 -13.56 0.41
CA THR A 188 20.55 -13.55 1.61
C THR A 188 21.15 -14.33 2.77
N TYR A 189 21.91 -15.38 2.47
CA TYR A 189 22.53 -16.22 3.47
C TYR A 189 23.95 -16.63 3.07
N ARG A 190 24.81 -16.82 4.08
CA ARG A 190 26.17 -17.37 3.95
C ARG A 190 26.26 -18.59 4.86
N TYR A 191 26.74 -19.71 4.32
CA TYR A 191 27.05 -20.90 5.10
C TYR A 191 28.30 -20.67 5.96
N LYS A 192 28.29 -21.19 7.19
CA LYS A 192 29.42 -21.08 8.13
C LYS A 192 30.51 -22.09 7.84
#